data_AF-A0AAN7UM50-F1
#
_entry.id   AF-A0AAN7UM50-F1
#
_cell.length_a   1.000
_cell.length_b   1.000
_cell.length_c   1.000
_cell.angle_alpha   90.00
_cell.angle_beta   90.00
_cell.angle_gamma   90.00
#
_symmetry.space_group_name_H-M   'P 1'
#
loop_
_entity.id
_entity.type
_entity.pdbx_description
1 polymer ?
#
loop_
_entity_poly.entity_id
_entity_poly.type
_entity_poly.pdbx_seq_one_letter_code
_entity_poly.pdbx_strand_id
1 'polypeptide(L)'
;MASAGSSSSHSASHSASIHMPPSYLDSVPVETLVQHLLDAKRSLSSMGLVLRANELVHVARHAHEESVILKAQTQFLRRGISEQMRLLLRIRKDLMRTYDDGKREFKQIIKTLDATNSRLEDTMNVLRGQGVDSAFRPADEEKRSLLDFVDEAQVDRMREALKVNIQALQVIVTPYIIKDGWAMFNHNPITYG
;
A
#
# COMPACT_ATOMS: atom_id res chain seq x y z
N MET A 1 8.23 7.16 -40.24
CA MET A 1 9.04 6.41 -41.23
C MET A 1 8.07 5.73 -42.17
N ALA A 2 7.91 6.31 -43.35
CA ALA A 2 7.04 5.83 -44.40
C ALA A 2 7.86 4.90 -45.31
N SER A 3 7.38 3.68 -45.51
CA SER A 3 7.97 2.74 -46.48
C SER A 3 6.87 2.35 -47.44
N ALA A 4 6.96 2.95 -48.62
CA ALA A 4 6.17 2.66 -49.79
C ALA A 4 6.61 1.33 -50.43
N GLY A 5 5.66 0.71 -51.12
CA GLY A 5 5.92 0.04 -52.39
C GLY A 5 6.19 -1.47 -52.34
N SER A 6 5.21 -2.25 -52.78
CA SER A 6 5.39 -3.12 -53.95
C SER A 6 4.04 -3.76 -54.31
N SER A 7 3.26 -3.07 -55.15
CA SER A 7 2.15 -3.65 -55.88
C SER A 7 2.71 -4.62 -56.92
N SER A 8 2.56 -5.92 -56.67
CA SER A 8 2.87 -6.97 -57.64
C SER A 8 1.81 -6.97 -58.75
N SER A 9 2.10 -6.24 -59.82
CA SER A 9 1.43 -6.35 -61.11
C SER A 9 1.72 -7.73 -61.70
N HIS A 10 0.85 -8.71 -61.42
CA HIS A 10 0.86 -9.95 -62.17
C HIS A 10 0.17 -9.72 -63.51
N SER A 11 1.01 -9.67 -64.54
CA SER A 11 0.65 -9.64 -65.95
C SER A 11 -0.45 -10.66 -66.23
N ALA A 12 -1.62 -10.17 -66.62
CA ALA A 12 -2.62 -11.00 -67.29
C ALA A 12 -2.00 -11.46 -68.61
N SER A 13 -1.53 -12.71 -68.63
CA SER A 13 -1.16 -13.40 -69.86
C SER A 13 -2.42 -13.53 -70.71
N HIS A 14 -2.52 -12.69 -71.73
CA HIS A 14 -3.49 -12.85 -72.80
C HIS A 14 -3.27 -14.22 -73.44
N SER A 15 -4.16 -15.16 -73.13
CA SER A 15 -4.23 -16.44 -73.80
C SER A 15 -4.40 -16.18 -75.29
N ALA A 16 -3.39 -16.58 -76.07
CA ALA A 16 -3.48 -16.61 -77.51
C ALA A 16 -4.74 -17.38 -77.89
N SER A 17 -5.65 -16.68 -78.57
CA SER A 17 -6.84 -17.25 -79.19
C SER A 17 -6.38 -18.26 -80.25
N ILE A 18 -6.21 -19.52 -79.83
CA ILE A 18 -6.12 -20.65 -80.73
C ILE A 18 -7.55 -20.88 -81.22
N HIS A 19 -7.84 -20.40 -82.42
CA HIS A 19 -9.05 -20.73 -83.17
C HIS A 19 -9.01 -22.22 -83.52
N MET A 20 -9.38 -23.06 -82.55
CA MET A 20 -9.59 -24.48 -82.73
C MET A 20 -10.81 -24.68 -83.65
N PRO A 21 -10.75 -25.57 -84.66
CA PRO A 21 -11.91 -25.86 -85.51
C PRO A 21 -13.08 -26.41 -84.67
N PRO A 22 -14.34 -26.15 -85.07
CA PRO A 22 -15.53 -26.47 -84.26
C PRO A 22 -15.91 -27.96 -84.36
N SER A 23 -14.98 -28.84 -84.03
CA SER A 23 -15.17 -30.29 -84.20
C SER A 23 -14.65 -31.14 -83.03
N TYR A 24 -14.49 -30.55 -81.84
CA TYR A 24 -14.18 -31.28 -80.59
C TYR A 24 -15.03 -30.84 -79.38
N LEU A 25 -16.08 -30.05 -79.62
CA LEU A 25 -17.08 -29.75 -78.58
C LEU A 25 -18.11 -30.87 -78.42
N ASP A 26 -18.07 -31.89 -79.27
CA ASP A 26 -18.98 -33.02 -79.22
C ASP A 26 -18.22 -34.26 -78.75
N SER A 27 -18.61 -34.77 -77.59
CA SER A 27 -18.08 -35.96 -76.90
C SER A 27 -16.79 -35.76 -76.08
N VAL A 28 -16.91 -34.99 -74.99
CA VAL A 28 -16.07 -35.26 -73.80
C VAL A 28 -16.35 -36.72 -73.39
N PRO A 29 -15.33 -37.60 -73.32
CA PRO A 29 -15.55 -38.99 -72.93
C PRO A 29 -16.18 -39.05 -71.54
N VAL A 30 -17.19 -39.89 -71.39
CA VAL A 30 -17.94 -40.06 -70.13
C VAL A 30 -17.00 -40.39 -68.97
N GLU A 31 -15.95 -41.17 -69.20
CA GLU A 31 -14.92 -41.50 -68.21
C GLU A 31 -14.24 -40.24 -67.62
N THR A 32 -13.95 -39.25 -68.46
CA THR A 32 -13.31 -37.99 -68.03
C THR A 32 -14.26 -37.15 -67.17
N LEU A 33 -15.55 -37.11 -67.54
CA LEU A 33 -16.58 -36.45 -66.74
C LEU A 33 -16.78 -37.13 -65.38
N VAL A 34 -16.81 -38.46 -65.36
CA VAL A 34 -16.94 -39.25 -64.13
C VAL A 34 -15.73 -39.02 -63.23
N GLN A 35 -14.52 -39.00 -63.79
CA GLN A 35 -13.30 -38.77 -63.01
C GLN A 35 -13.26 -37.36 -62.42
N HIS A 36 -13.60 -36.33 -63.19
CA HIS A 36 -13.74 -34.97 -62.67
C HIS A 36 -14.84 -34.85 -61.61
N LEU A 37 -15.96 -35.56 -61.74
CA LEU A 37 -17.02 -35.55 -60.74
C LEU A 37 -16.62 -36.29 -59.47
N LEU A 38 -15.87 -37.38 -59.57
CA LEU A 38 -15.32 -38.10 -58.42
C LEU A 38 -14.27 -37.25 -57.68
N ASP A 39 -13.41 -36.55 -58.41
CA ASP A 39 -12.45 -35.62 -57.84
C ASP A 39 -13.14 -34.42 -57.20
N ALA A 40 -14.15 -33.85 -57.85
CA ALA A 40 -14.98 -32.78 -57.28
C ALA A 40 -15.73 -33.25 -56.02
N LYS A 41 -16.27 -34.47 -56.01
CA LYS A 41 -16.90 -35.09 -54.84
C LYS A 41 -15.89 -35.27 -53.70
N ARG A 42 -14.69 -35.75 -54.00
CA ARG A 42 -13.63 -35.92 -52.99
C ARG A 42 -13.21 -34.57 -52.43
N SER A 43 -13.06 -33.55 -53.27
CA SER A 43 -12.76 -32.18 -52.87
C SER A 43 -13.87 -31.60 -51.98
N LEU A 44 -15.14 -31.76 -52.37
CA LEU A 44 -16.27 -31.29 -51.56
C LEU A 44 -16.40 -32.05 -50.24
N SER A 45 -16.13 -33.36 -50.22
CA SER A 45 -16.08 -34.16 -48.99
C SER A 45 -15.00 -33.68 -48.03
N SER A 46 -13.91 -33.09 -48.53
CA SER A 46 -12.85 -32.51 -47.68
C SER A 46 -13.29 -31.21 -46.98
N MET A 47 -14.33 -30.55 -47.47
CA MET A 47 -14.92 -29.34 -46.86
C MET A 47 -15.38 -29.58 -45.41
N GLY A 48 -15.78 -30.82 -45.07
CA GLY A 48 -16.15 -31.17 -43.69
C GLY A 48 -15.00 -31.00 -42.69
N LEU A 49 -13.75 -31.20 -43.13
CA LEU A 49 -12.57 -30.95 -42.30
C LEU A 49 -12.36 -29.45 -42.06
N VAL A 50 -12.63 -28.61 -43.07
CA VAL A 50 -12.53 -27.15 -42.95
C VAL A 50 -13.59 -26.61 -42.00
N LEU A 51 -14.83 -27.12 -42.06
CA LEU A 51 -15.89 -26.74 -41.13
C LEU A 51 -15.52 -27.10 -39.69
N ARG A 52 -15.04 -28.32 -39.46
CA ARG A 52 -14.57 -28.77 -38.13
C ARG A 52 -13.38 -27.95 -37.64
N ALA A 53 -12.42 -27.64 -38.52
CA ALA A 53 -11.30 -26.78 -38.17
C ALA A 53 -11.78 -25.38 -37.76
N ASN A 54 -12.77 -24.82 -38.46
CA ASN A 54 -13.34 -23.53 -38.12
C ASN A 54 -14.03 -23.55 -36.74
N GLU A 55 -14.81 -24.59 -36.45
CA GLU A 55 -15.41 -24.78 -35.11
C GLU A 55 -14.34 -24.82 -34.01
N LEU A 56 -13.25 -25.58 -34.22
CA LEU A 56 -12.14 -25.65 -33.28
C LEU A 56 -11.45 -24.29 -33.09
N VAL A 57 -11.26 -23.52 -34.17
CA VAL A 57 -10.68 -22.18 -34.10
C VAL A 57 -11.60 -21.24 -33.30
N HIS A 58 -12.92 -21.32 -33.48
CA HIS A 58 -13.87 -20.53 -32.70
C HIS A 58 -13.84 -20.89 -31.21
N VAL A 59 -13.81 -22.19 -30.87
CA VAL A 59 -13.70 -22.65 -29.48
C VAL A 59 -12.37 -22.22 -28.87
N ALA A 60 -11.26 -22.40 -29.58
CA ALA A 60 -9.94 -21.99 -29.12
C ALA A 60 -9.86 -20.47 -28.89
N ARG A 61 -10.46 -19.69 -29.79
CA ARG A 61 -10.53 -18.24 -29.66
C ARG A 61 -11.34 -17.82 -28.43
N HIS A 62 -12.52 -18.41 -28.24
CA HIS A 62 -13.36 -18.13 -27.06
C HIS A 62 -12.64 -18.45 -25.75
N ALA A 63 -12.04 -19.64 -25.65
CA ALA A 63 -11.27 -20.04 -24.47
C ALA A 63 -10.06 -19.12 -24.21
N HIS A 64 -9.43 -18.62 -25.28
CA HIS A 64 -8.35 -17.65 -25.16
C HIS A 64 -8.84 -16.30 -24.66
N GLU A 65 -9.94 -15.79 -25.19
CA GLU A 65 -10.56 -14.53 -24.76
C GLU A 65 -10.91 -14.57 -23.26
N GLU A 66 -11.53 -15.65 -22.78
CA GLU A 66 -11.81 -15.85 -21.35
C GLU A 66 -10.54 -15.90 -20.49
N SER A 67 -9.51 -16.62 -20.96
CA SER A 67 -8.24 -16.73 -20.25
C SER A 67 -7.53 -15.38 -20.12
N VAL A 68 -7.59 -14.55 -21.18
CA VAL A 68 -7.03 -13.20 -21.17
C VAL A 68 -7.77 -12.30 -20.20
N ILE A 69 -9.10 -12.36 -20.16
CA ILE A 69 -9.92 -11.60 -19.21
C ILE A 69 -9.58 -11.99 -17.77
N LEU A 70 -9.56 -13.30 -17.46
CA LEU A 70 -9.23 -13.80 -16.12
C LEU A 70 -7.82 -13.40 -15.69
N LYS A 71 -6.86 -13.45 -16.61
CA LYS A 71 -5.48 -12.99 -16.38
C LYS A 71 -5.46 -11.50 -16.06
N ALA A 72 -6.17 -10.67 -16.81
CA ALA A 72 -6.26 -9.24 -16.56
C ALA A 72 -6.86 -8.94 -15.18
N GLN A 73 -7.96 -9.61 -14.81
CA GLN A 73 -8.60 -9.48 -13.49
C GLN A 73 -7.64 -9.89 -12.36
N THR A 74 -6.95 -11.01 -12.51
CA THR A 74 -6.00 -11.51 -11.51
C THR A 74 -4.81 -10.56 -11.37
N GLN A 75 -4.30 -10.02 -12.48
CA GLN A 75 -3.21 -9.03 -12.44
C GLN A 75 -3.66 -7.73 -11.77
N PHE A 76 -4.88 -7.26 -12.04
CA PHE A 76 -5.45 -6.10 -11.37
C PHE A 76 -5.54 -6.32 -9.85
N LEU A 77 -6.09 -7.46 -9.42
CA LEU A 77 -6.18 -7.81 -8.00
C LEU A 77 -4.80 -7.92 -7.34
N ARG A 78 -3.85 -8.61 -7.99
CA ARG A 78 -2.48 -8.74 -7.47
C ARG A 78 -1.81 -7.37 -7.29
N ARG A 79 -2.01 -6.47 -8.25
CA ARG A 79 -1.52 -5.09 -8.16
C ARG A 79 -2.20 -4.35 -7.01
N GLY A 80 -3.52 -4.42 -6.90
CA GLY A 80 -4.29 -3.80 -5.81
C GLY A 80 -3.84 -4.25 -4.42
N ILE A 81 -3.70 -5.58 -4.22
CA ILE A 81 -3.22 -6.15 -2.97
C ILE A 81 -1.78 -5.70 -2.66
N SER A 82 -0.90 -5.64 -3.66
CA SER A 82 0.47 -5.18 -3.47
C SER A 82 0.52 -3.71 -3.05
N GLU A 83 -0.29 -2.84 -3.65
CA GLU A 83 -0.38 -1.43 -3.25
C GLU A 83 -0.98 -1.26 -1.84
N GLN A 84 -2.04 -2.00 -1.51
CA GLN A 84 -2.63 -2.00 -0.18
C GLN A 84 -1.64 -2.47 0.89
N MET A 85 -0.86 -3.52 0.60
CA MET A 85 0.19 -3.99 1.51
C MET A 85 1.27 -2.92 1.73
N ARG A 86 1.72 -2.24 0.67
CA ARG A 86 2.68 -1.13 0.79
C ARG A 86 2.12 0.02 1.63
N LEU A 87 0.85 0.36 1.43
CA LEU A 87 0.16 1.39 2.20
C LEU A 87 0.05 1.00 3.68
N LEU A 88 -0.33 -0.24 4.00
CA LEU A 88 -0.39 -0.73 5.38
C LEU A 88 0.97 -0.71 6.07
N LEU A 89 2.03 -1.11 5.36
CA LEU A 89 3.40 -1.05 5.89
C LEU A 89 3.85 0.38 6.14
N ARG A 90 3.45 1.33 5.28
CA ARG A 90 3.71 2.76 5.49
C ARG A 90 2.95 3.27 6.73
N ILE A 91 1.65 3.01 6.83
CA ILE A 91 0.84 3.40 7.99
C ILE A 91 1.43 2.85 9.28
N ARG A 92 1.85 1.57 9.30
CA ARG A 92 2.50 0.97 10.46
C ARG A 92 3.76 1.74 10.86
N LYS A 93 4.63 2.05 9.90
CA LYS A 93 5.87 2.81 10.15
C LYS A 93 5.57 4.21 10.69
N ASP A 94 4.61 4.89 10.07
CA ASP A 94 4.22 6.25 10.46
C ASP A 94 3.59 6.27 11.86
N LEU A 95 2.77 5.27 12.19
CA LEU A 95 2.19 5.11 13.53
C LEU A 95 3.27 4.86 14.59
N MET A 96 4.23 3.96 14.31
CA MET A 96 5.33 3.72 15.24
C MET A 96 6.19 4.97 15.44
N ARG A 97 6.46 5.71 14.36
CA ARG A 97 7.17 6.98 14.45
C ARG A 97 6.42 8.00 15.30
N THR A 98 5.13 8.22 15.04
CA THR A 98 4.29 9.13 15.83
C THR A 98 4.23 8.71 17.30
N TYR A 99 4.18 7.40 17.56
CA TYR A 99 4.24 6.86 18.92
C TYR A 99 5.57 7.17 19.61
N ASP A 100 6.70 6.92 18.93
CA ASP A 100 8.03 7.19 19.49
C ASP A 100 8.25 8.69 19.69
N ASP A 101 7.81 9.51 18.74
CA ASP A 101 7.87 10.97 18.81
C ASP A 101 7.04 11.48 20.01
N GLY A 102 5.80 10.99 20.15
CA GLY A 102 4.94 11.30 21.30
C GLY A 102 5.53 10.82 22.63
N LYS A 103 6.15 9.65 22.68
CA LYS A 103 6.85 9.13 23.87
C LYS A 103 8.02 10.03 24.27
N ARG A 104 8.77 10.56 23.29
CA ARG A 104 9.87 11.52 23.56
C ARG A 104 9.34 12.87 24.05
N GLU A 105 8.32 13.41 23.39
CA GLU A 105 7.68 14.66 23.78
C GLU A 105 7.11 14.57 25.20
N PHE A 106 6.43 13.48 25.52
CA PHE A 106 5.88 13.22 26.85
C PHE A 106 6.95 13.19 27.94
N LYS A 107 8.08 12.51 27.68
CA LYS A 107 9.22 12.52 28.61
C LYS A 107 9.78 13.94 28.81
N GLN A 108 9.79 14.76 27.76
CA GLN A 108 10.25 16.14 27.84
C GLN A 108 9.28 17.01 28.66
N ILE A 109 7.98 16.80 28.51
CA ILE A 109 6.94 17.46 29.31
C ILE A 109 7.12 17.11 30.79
N ILE A 110 7.27 15.83 31.14
CA ILE A 110 7.51 15.41 32.54
C ILE A 110 8.75 16.09 33.11
N LYS A 111 9.87 16.08 32.38
CA LYS A 111 11.11 16.74 32.83
C LYS A 111 10.91 18.24 33.07
N THR A 112 10.15 18.91 32.21
CA THR A 112 9.88 20.34 32.34
C THR A 112 8.98 20.62 33.54
N LEU A 113 8.01 19.75 33.80
CA LEU A 113 7.12 19.81 34.95
C LEU A 113 7.89 19.60 36.26
N ASP A 114 8.75 18.59 36.31
CA ASP A 114 9.65 18.32 37.44
C ASP A 114 10.57 19.51 37.72
N ALA A 115 11.22 20.06 36.69
CA ALA A 115 12.09 21.23 36.82
C ALA A 115 11.34 22.47 37.34
N THR A 116 10.08 22.66 36.91
CA THR A 116 9.23 23.75 37.40
C THR A 116 8.85 23.54 38.86
N ASN A 117 8.54 22.31 39.26
CA ASN A 117 8.29 21.98 40.66
C ASN A 117 9.53 22.21 41.53
N SER A 118 10.72 21.78 41.10
CA SER A 118 11.97 22.04 41.83
C SER A 118 12.24 23.54 42.00
N ARG A 119 12.03 24.34 40.93
CA ARG A 119 12.17 25.80 41.03
C ARG A 119 11.17 26.42 42.03
N LEU A 120 9.94 25.93 42.08
CA LEU A 120 8.96 26.38 43.06
C LEU A 120 9.42 26.05 44.49
N GLU A 121 9.92 24.83 44.71
CA GLU A 121 10.49 24.41 46.00
C GLU A 121 11.68 25.27 46.40
N ASP A 122 12.59 25.57 45.47
CA ASP A 122 13.73 26.47 45.70
C ASP A 122 13.26 27.87 46.10
N THR A 123 12.28 28.43 45.39
CA THR A 123 11.74 29.77 45.72
C THR A 123 11.06 29.78 47.09
N MET A 124 10.32 28.73 47.46
CA MET A 124 9.72 28.62 48.80
C MET A 124 10.79 28.50 49.89
N ASN A 125 11.88 27.79 49.64
CA ASN A 125 13.00 27.68 50.57
C ASN A 125 13.71 29.03 50.76
N VAL A 126 13.91 29.79 49.69
CA VAL A 126 14.47 31.15 49.75
C VAL A 126 13.56 32.06 50.56
N LEU A 127 12.26 32.07 50.27
CA LEU A 127 11.29 32.91 51.00
C LEU A 127 11.22 32.53 52.49
N ARG A 128 11.34 31.24 52.82
CA ARG A 128 11.37 30.75 54.21
C ARG A 128 12.63 31.21 54.95
N GLY A 129 13.78 31.23 54.28
CA GLY A 129 15.07 31.62 54.85
C GLY A 129 15.28 33.14 55.00
N GLN A 130 14.51 33.97 54.30
CA GLN A 130 14.60 35.43 54.39
C GLN A 130 13.67 35.96 55.49
N GLY A 131 14.25 36.24 56.67
CA GLY A 131 13.55 36.91 57.76
C GLY A 131 13.25 38.38 57.42
N VAL A 132 12.07 38.87 57.81
CA VAL A 132 11.72 40.28 57.60
C VAL A 132 12.54 41.16 58.53
N ASP A 133 13.17 42.19 57.96
CA ASP A 133 13.99 43.16 58.69
C ASP A 133 13.18 43.89 59.77
N SER A 134 13.81 44.07 60.93
CA SER A 134 13.28 44.75 62.12
C SER A 134 12.76 46.16 61.86
N ALA A 135 13.25 46.84 60.81
CA ALA A 135 12.80 48.18 60.41
C ALA A 135 11.35 48.20 59.87
N PHE A 136 10.83 47.07 59.39
CA PHE A 136 9.47 46.95 58.84
C PHE A 136 8.48 46.31 59.83
N ARG A 137 8.85 46.22 61.12
CA ARG A 137 8.08 45.53 62.14
C ARG A 137 7.62 46.49 63.26
N PRO A 138 6.36 46.45 63.71
CA PRO A 138 5.97 47.08 64.96
C PRO A 138 6.66 46.40 66.16
N ALA A 139 6.94 47.15 67.23
CA ALA A 139 7.88 46.76 68.29
C ALA A 139 7.54 45.48 69.09
N ASP A 140 6.31 44.97 68.98
CA ASP A 140 5.77 43.85 69.78
C ASP A 140 5.56 42.52 69.02
N GLU A 141 6.03 42.38 67.77
CA GLU A 141 5.81 41.15 66.98
C GLU A 141 7.01 40.19 66.87
N GLU A 142 6.75 38.88 66.90
CA GLU A 142 7.72 37.80 66.68
C GLU A 142 8.30 37.76 65.26
N LYS A 143 9.49 37.15 65.09
CA LYS A 143 10.22 37.01 63.81
C LYS A 143 9.48 36.22 62.72
N ARG A 144 8.62 36.90 61.95
CA ARG A 144 8.02 36.44 60.68
C ARG A 144 9.02 36.41 59.53
N SER A 145 8.88 35.38 58.71
CA SER A 145 9.58 35.16 57.45
C SER A 145 8.78 35.76 56.29
N LEU A 146 9.41 36.09 55.15
CA LEU A 146 8.70 36.56 53.95
C LEU A 146 7.63 35.56 53.46
N LEU A 147 7.82 34.28 53.79
CA LEU A 147 6.84 33.22 53.54
C LEU A 147 5.48 33.47 54.21
N ASP A 148 5.45 34.15 55.35
CA ASP A 148 4.24 34.39 56.16
C ASP A 148 3.31 35.44 55.53
N PHE A 149 3.81 36.14 54.49
CA PHE A 149 3.04 37.08 53.67
C PHE A 149 2.51 36.43 52.38
N VAL A 150 2.82 35.15 52.16
CA VAL A 150 2.35 34.35 51.03
C VAL A 150 1.26 33.42 51.52
N ASP A 151 0.18 33.26 50.75
CA ASP A 151 -0.85 32.26 51.03
C ASP A 151 -0.28 30.84 50.83
N GLU A 152 0.26 30.27 51.91
CA GLU A 152 0.88 28.94 51.91
C GLU A 152 -0.12 27.88 51.45
N ALA A 153 -1.41 28.04 51.77
CA ALA A 153 -2.46 27.12 51.34
C ALA A 153 -2.69 27.15 49.82
N GLN A 154 -2.47 28.28 49.14
CA GLN A 154 -2.57 28.36 47.69
C GLN A 154 -1.35 27.70 47.00
N VAL A 155 -0.15 27.90 47.55
CA VAL A 155 1.08 27.31 47.00
C VAL A 155 1.11 25.80 47.20
N ASP A 156 0.70 25.30 48.35
CA ASP A 156 0.62 23.87 48.62
C ASP A 156 -0.43 23.18 47.73
N ARG A 157 -1.57 23.84 47.47
CA ARG A 157 -2.57 23.34 46.50
C ARG A 157 -1.99 23.24 45.09
N MET A 158 -1.20 24.22 44.66
CA MET A 158 -0.54 24.20 43.35
C MET A 158 0.52 23.10 43.27
N ARG A 159 1.30 22.91 44.34
CA ARG A 159 2.30 21.84 44.45
C ARG A 159 1.65 20.46 44.41
N GLU A 160 0.56 20.27 45.13
CA GLU A 160 -0.13 18.98 45.16
C GLU A 160 -0.78 18.67 43.81
N ALA A 161 -1.36 19.67 43.13
CA ALA A 161 -1.84 19.53 41.77
C ALA A 161 -0.72 19.13 40.79
N LEU A 162 0.47 19.73 40.91
CA LEU A 162 1.65 19.36 40.10
C LEU A 162 2.09 17.91 40.36
N LYS A 163 2.17 17.48 41.62
CA LYS A 163 2.51 16.10 41.99
C LYS A 163 1.50 15.09 41.47
N VAL A 164 0.21 15.37 41.60
CA VAL A 164 -0.87 14.51 41.08
C VAL A 164 -0.76 14.39 39.56
N ASN A 165 -0.52 15.50 38.85
CA ASN A 165 -0.33 15.47 37.40
C ASN A 165 0.91 14.66 37.01
N ILE A 166 2.06 14.83 37.68
CA ILE A 166 3.27 14.04 37.42
C ILE A 166 3.00 12.54 37.60
N GLN A 167 2.37 12.15 38.71
CA GLN A 167 2.04 10.75 39.00
C GLN A 167 1.08 10.16 37.95
N ALA A 168 0.03 10.89 37.61
CA ALA A 168 -0.93 10.47 36.58
C ALA A 168 -0.24 10.27 35.23
N LEU A 169 0.67 11.18 34.85
CA LEU A 169 1.44 11.09 33.62
C LEU A 169 2.45 9.92 33.65
N GLN A 170 3.11 9.66 34.78
CA GLN A 170 4.06 8.54 34.90
C GLN A 170 3.37 7.17 34.83
N VAL A 171 2.19 7.01 35.42
CA VAL A 171 1.41 5.75 35.39
C VAL A 171 1.04 5.32 33.97
N ILE A 172 0.82 6.28 33.06
CA ILE A 172 0.49 6.00 31.66
C ILE A 172 1.69 5.36 30.91
N VAL A 173 2.92 5.60 31.36
CA VAL A 173 4.16 5.15 30.70
C VAL A 173 4.64 3.79 31.21
N THR A 174 4.41 3.47 32.49
CA THR A 174 4.90 2.26 33.16
C THR A 174 4.45 0.92 32.54
N PRO A 175 3.21 0.73 32.06
CA PRO A 175 2.79 -0.57 31.53
C PRO A 175 3.41 -0.95 30.17
N TYR A 176 4.09 -0.02 29.47
CA TYR A 176 4.63 -0.28 28.13
C TYR A 176 6.11 -0.66 28.09
N ILE A 177 6.88 -0.36 29.13
CA ILE A 177 8.32 -0.74 29.22
C ILE A 177 8.48 -2.26 29.38
N ILE A 178 7.50 -2.95 29.97
CA ILE A 178 7.56 -4.41 30.16
C ILE A 178 7.28 -5.14 28.83
N LYS A 179 6.42 -4.61 27.93
CA LYS A 179 6.11 -5.27 26.65
C LYS A 179 7.30 -5.27 25.67
N ASP A 180 8.14 -4.24 25.69
CA ASP A 180 9.34 -4.16 24.85
C ASP A 180 10.37 -5.25 25.22
N GLY A 181 10.40 -5.71 26.48
CA GLY A 181 11.24 -6.84 26.92
C GLY A 181 10.79 -8.20 26.39
N TRP A 182 9.49 -8.39 26.14
CA TRP A 182 8.95 -9.64 25.59
C TRP A 182 9.07 -9.73 24.06
N ALA A 183 9.17 -8.59 23.36
CA ALA A 183 9.35 -8.56 21.90
C ALA A 183 10.76 -8.98 21.45
N MET A 184 11.77 -8.87 22.32
CA MET A 184 13.14 -9.32 22.06
C MET A 184 13.32 -10.86 22.09
N PHE A 185 12.41 -11.58 22.75
CA PHE A 185 12.52 -13.05 22.91
C PHE A 185 11.82 -13.88 21.83
N ASN A 186 11.10 -13.26 20.87
CA ASN A 186 10.29 -13.99 19.90
C ASN A 186 10.79 -13.88 18.45
N HIS A 187 12.10 -13.95 18.23
CA HIS A 187 12.70 -14.23 16.93
C HIS A 187 13.18 -15.68 16.90
N ASN A 188 12.29 -16.60 16.54
CA ASN A 188 12.67 -17.94 16.11
C ASN A 188 12.46 -18.03 14.58
N PRO A 189 13.52 -18.12 13.76
CA PRO A 189 13.37 -18.33 12.34
C PRO A 189 13.10 -19.82 12.10
N ILE A 190 11.84 -20.18 11.83
CA ILE A 190 11.52 -21.51 11.31
C ILE A 190 12.05 -21.56 9.87
N THR A 191 13.21 -22.20 9.72
CA THR A 191 13.76 -22.66 8.45
C THR A 191 12.88 -23.79 7.90
N TYR A 192 12.29 -23.59 6.73
CA TYR A 192 11.62 -24.65 5.97
C TYR A 192 12.68 -25.52 5.29
N GLY A 193 12.66 -26.82 5.60
CA GLY A 193 13.17 -27.90 4.73
C GLY A 193 12.04 -28.46 3.88
#